data_AF-A0A2D7H7R4-F1
#
_entry.id   AF-A0A2D7H7R4-F1
#
_cell.length_a   1.000
_cell.length_b   1.000
_cell.length_c   1.000
_cell.angle_alpha   90.00
_cell.angle_beta   90.00
_cell.angle_gamma   90.00
#
_symmetry.space_group_name_H-M   'P 1'
#
loop_
_entity.id
_entity.type
_entity.pdbx_description
1 polymer ?
#
loop_
_entity_poly.entity_id
_entity_poly.type
_entity_poly.pdbx_seq_one_letter_code
_entity_poly.pdbx_strand_id
1 'polypeptide(L)'
;MTCEQAIAEFAQQHWSHVPADVLEEFLRLSDVVIKDLLYVRELAERQLYFRRLRLPPQIFVFWDRIMIDNTVKRVLAWLVRDREVALQQGREAIEKMHQMSDLAKRYGITRHGLKHQAATFEIIAASCEYFFGPGDDEIKKQLLDLKSRYKKRFKRNYSVMINFEGKHVHRLPMRFASALMVREKRRYRMVDQVLTIRILGMLYPVVRRLRHRIGPKFAREQAMGLEVLLK
;
A
#
# COMPACT_ATOMS: atom_id res chain seq x y z
N MET A 1 3.63 -23.83 25.04
CA MET A 1 2.98 -23.98 23.73
C MET A 1 3.65 -23.04 22.76
N THR A 2 4.35 -23.58 21.76
CA THR A 2 4.96 -22.80 20.67
C THR A 2 3.94 -22.54 19.56
N CYS A 3 4.27 -21.68 18.58
CA CYS A 3 3.41 -21.44 17.43
C CYS A 3 3.18 -22.71 16.61
N GLU A 4 4.23 -23.50 16.40
CA GLU A 4 4.20 -24.75 15.64
C GLU A 4 3.30 -25.79 16.34
N GLN A 5 3.38 -25.88 17.67
CA GLN A 5 2.50 -26.74 18.47
C GLN A 5 1.04 -26.32 18.32
N ALA A 6 0.75 -25.02 18.38
CA ALA A 6 -0.61 -24.50 18.22
C ALA A 6 -1.17 -24.76 16.80
N ILE A 7 -0.33 -24.62 15.76
CA ILE A 7 -0.71 -24.92 14.37
C ILE A 7 -0.99 -26.41 14.21
N ALA A 8 -0.14 -27.28 14.77
CA ALA A 8 -0.33 -28.73 14.71
C ALA A 8 -1.61 -29.18 15.43
N GLU A 9 -1.88 -28.65 16.63
CA GLU A 9 -3.13 -28.91 17.36
C GLU A 9 -4.36 -28.43 16.57
N PHE A 10 -4.30 -27.23 15.99
CA PHE A 10 -5.38 -26.70 15.15
C PHE A 10 -5.62 -27.56 13.91
N ALA A 11 -4.55 -27.96 13.21
CA ALA A 11 -4.62 -28.83 12.05
C ALA A 11 -5.30 -30.15 12.42
N GLN A 12 -4.90 -30.78 13.53
CA GLN A 12 -5.49 -32.02 14.00
C GLN A 12 -6.99 -31.89 14.31
N GLN A 13 -7.41 -30.78 14.92
CA GLN A 13 -8.80 -30.56 15.33
C GLN A 13 -9.72 -30.16 14.17
N HIS A 14 -9.23 -29.37 13.22
CA HIS A 14 -10.08 -28.73 12.22
C HIS A 14 -9.79 -29.16 10.78
N TRP A 15 -8.53 -29.45 10.44
CA TRP A 15 -8.06 -29.76 9.09
C TRP A 15 -7.14 -31.00 9.07
N SER A 16 -7.62 -32.11 9.65
CA SER A 16 -6.81 -33.32 9.84
C SER A 16 -6.31 -33.96 8.54
N HIS A 17 -6.87 -33.57 7.39
CA HIS A 17 -6.41 -33.96 6.06
C HIS A 17 -5.20 -33.15 5.54
N VAL A 18 -4.82 -32.06 6.20
CA VAL A 18 -3.69 -31.20 5.85
C VAL A 18 -2.53 -31.48 6.82
N PRO A 19 -1.36 -31.91 6.33
CA PRO A 19 -0.17 -32.04 7.17
C PRO A 19 0.18 -30.74 7.90
N ALA A 20 0.61 -30.83 9.16
CA ALA A 20 0.86 -29.65 10.00
C ALA A 20 1.98 -28.75 9.45
N ASP A 21 3.04 -29.35 8.90
CA ASP A 21 4.15 -28.68 8.22
C ASP A 21 3.69 -27.92 6.97
N VAL A 22 2.77 -28.50 6.21
CA VAL A 22 2.15 -27.84 5.04
C VAL A 22 1.30 -26.65 5.46
N LEU A 23 0.54 -26.78 6.55
CA LEU A 23 -0.25 -25.67 7.08
C LEU A 23 0.64 -24.55 7.60
N GLU A 24 1.72 -24.88 8.31
CA GLU A 24 2.71 -23.92 8.78
C GLU A 24 3.31 -23.15 7.59
N GLU A 25 3.74 -23.86 6.54
CA GLU A 25 4.31 -23.24 5.34
C GLU A 25 3.28 -22.33 4.63
N PHE A 26 2.03 -22.77 4.53
CA PHE A 26 0.95 -21.95 3.98
C PHE A 26 0.76 -20.64 4.77
N LEU A 27 0.76 -20.72 6.10
CA LEU A 27 0.62 -19.55 6.98
C LEU A 27 1.85 -18.63 6.91
N ARG A 28 3.05 -19.21 6.83
CA ARG A 28 4.31 -18.46 6.65
C ARG A 28 4.32 -17.69 5.33
N LEU A 29 3.92 -18.34 4.23
CA LEU A 29 3.77 -17.67 2.95
C LEU A 29 2.71 -16.57 3.02
N SER A 30 1.57 -16.82 3.65
CA SER A 30 0.52 -15.81 3.84
C SER A 30 1.04 -14.56 4.55
N ASP A 31 1.79 -14.73 5.64
CA ASP A 31 2.40 -13.63 6.40
C ASP A 31 3.36 -12.80 5.53
N VAL A 32 4.25 -13.47 4.78
CA VAL A 32 5.20 -12.79 3.88
C VAL A 32 4.47 -12.03 2.77
N VAL A 33 3.52 -12.68 2.09
CA VAL A 33 2.80 -12.07 0.97
C VAL A 33 1.98 -10.87 1.44
N ILE A 34 1.31 -10.97 2.59
CA ILE A 34 0.57 -9.85 3.19
C ILE A 34 1.51 -8.69 3.52
N LYS A 35 2.64 -8.97 4.18
CA LYS A 35 3.62 -7.95 4.57
C LYS A 35 4.24 -7.26 3.38
N ASP A 36 4.66 -8.01 2.37
CA ASP A 36 5.46 -7.48 1.27
C ASP A 36 4.61 -6.88 0.12
N LEU A 37 3.32 -7.24 -0.01
CA LEU A 37 2.42 -6.63 -1.01
C LEU A 37 1.53 -5.55 -0.43
N LEU A 38 0.91 -5.73 0.75
CA LEU A 38 0.03 -4.69 1.29
C LEU A 38 0.80 -3.51 1.85
N TYR A 39 2.01 -3.74 2.37
CA TYR A 39 2.82 -2.72 3.01
C TYR A 39 4.08 -2.45 2.22
N VAL A 40 4.45 -1.18 2.09
CA VAL A 40 5.80 -0.84 1.64
C VAL A 40 6.73 -1.04 2.83
N ARG A 41 7.54 -2.11 2.80
CA ARG A 41 8.35 -2.56 3.94
C ARG A 41 9.21 -1.47 4.56
N GLU A 42 9.91 -0.69 3.73
CA GLU A 42 10.74 0.42 4.22
C GLU A 42 9.92 1.44 5.04
N LEU A 43 8.67 1.69 4.67
CA LEU A 43 7.77 2.60 5.39
C LEU A 43 7.16 1.95 6.63
N ALA A 44 7.02 0.62 6.66
CA ALA A 44 6.56 -0.12 7.82
C ALA A 44 7.64 -0.17 8.92
N GLU A 45 8.91 -0.33 8.52
CA GLU A 45 10.07 -0.36 9.42
C GLU A 45 10.41 1.03 9.98
N ARG A 46 10.12 2.09 9.22
CA ARG A 46 10.38 3.48 9.63
C ARG A 46 9.18 4.09 10.33
N GLN A 47 9.40 4.72 11.49
CA GLN A 47 8.35 5.50 12.17
C GLN A 47 8.23 6.89 11.55
N LEU A 48 7.66 6.97 10.35
CA LEU A 48 7.45 8.23 9.65
C LEU A 48 6.20 8.93 10.17
N TYR A 49 6.32 10.24 10.42
CA TYR A 49 5.26 11.11 10.90
C TYR A 49 5.11 12.31 9.97
N PHE A 50 3.88 12.61 9.57
CA PHE A 50 3.49 13.93 9.08
C PHE A 50 2.92 14.71 10.24
N ARG A 51 3.60 15.78 10.67
CA ARG A 51 3.31 16.46 11.96
C ARG A 51 3.32 15.46 13.13
N ARG A 52 2.15 15.21 13.75
CA ARG A 52 1.96 14.23 14.84
C ARG A 52 1.33 12.93 14.35
N LEU A 53 0.91 12.87 13.09
CA LEU A 53 0.23 11.73 12.51
C LEU A 53 1.26 10.75 11.96
N ARG A 54 1.20 9.49 12.40
CA ARG A 54 2.01 8.44 11.78
C ARG A 54 1.54 8.25 10.35
N LEU A 55 2.48 8.28 9.41
CA LEU A 55 2.18 7.97 8.03
C LEU A 55 1.84 6.47 7.94
N PRO A 56 0.72 6.09 7.32
CA PRO A 56 0.40 4.69 7.15
C PRO A 56 1.40 4.04 6.20
N PRO A 57 1.85 2.81 6.49
CA PRO A 57 2.68 2.03 5.57
C PRO A 57 1.90 1.58 4.31
N GLN A 58 0.57 1.64 4.36
CA GLN A 58 -0.34 1.42 3.23
C GLN A 58 -0.72 2.78 2.62
N ILE A 59 -0.05 3.19 1.54
CA ILE A 59 -0.26 4.51 0.93
C ILE A 59 -1.26 4.47 -0.23
N PHE A 60 -1.39 3.33 -0.90
CA PHE A 60 -2.14 3.22 -2.15
C PHE A 60 -3.23 2.14 -2.14
N VAL A 61 -3.31 1.34 -1.07
CA VAL A 61 -4.36 0.37 -0.82
C VAL A 61 -5.21 0.87 0.33
N PHE A 62 -6.52 0.98 0.11
CA PHE A 62 -7.50 1.43 1.09
C PHE A 62 -8.60 0.38 1.23
N TRP A 63 -9.47 0.53 2.24
CA TRP A 63 -10.49 -0.47 2.58
C TRP A 63 -11.47 -0.80 1.43
N ASP A 64 -11.73 0.14 0.51
CA ASP A 64 -12.63 -0.03 -0.63
C ASP A 64 -11.96 0.13 -2.00
N ARG A 65 -10.71 0.60 -2.07
CA ARG A 65 -10.07 0.95 -3.35
C ARG A 65 -8.56 0.76 -3.38
N ILE A 66 -8.04 0.50 -4.58
CA ILE A 66 -6.61 0.51 -4.90
C ILE A 66 -6.37 1.70 -5.83
N MET A 67 -5.47 2.59 -5.44
CA MET A 67 -5.16 3.81 -6.18
C MET A 67 -3.82 3.71 -6.89
N ILE A 68 -3.85 3.73 -8.21
CA ILE A 68 -2.67 3.63 -9.07
C ILE A 68 -2.58 4.88 -9.90
N ASP A 69 -1.89 5.89 -9.36
CA ASP A 69 -1.77 7.18 -10.01
C ASP A 69 -0.38 7.81 -9.88
N ASN A 70 -0.12 8.81 -10.72
CA ASN A 70 1.19 9.47 -10.77
C ASN A 70 1.50 10.33 -9.52
N THR A 71 0.49 10.75 -8.75
CA THR A 71 0.70 11.44 -7.47
C THR A 71 1.25 10.46 -6.44
N VAL A 72 0.60 9.29 -6.33
CA VAL A 72 1.07 8.18 -5.49
C VAL A 72 2.48 7.75 -5.90
N LYS A 73 2.74 7.57 -7.21
CA LYS A 73 4.08 7.27 -7.74
C LYS A 73 5.14 8.27 -7.23
N ARG A 74 4.87 9.57 -7.34
CA ARG A 74 5.80 10.62 -6.90
C ARG A 74 6.01 10.64 -5.38
N VAL A 75 4.94 10.41 -4.60
CA VAL A 75 5.02 10.34 -3.13
C VAL A 75 5.87 9.14 -2.71
N LEU A 76 5.62 7.96 -3.28
CA LEU A 76 6.38 6.74 -3.00
C LEU A 76 7.85 6.87 -3.46
N ALA A 77 8.08 7.40 -4.66
CA ALA A 77 9.43 7.67 -5.17
C ALA A 77 10.24 8.61 -4.26
N TRP A 78 9.56 9.47 -3.52
CA TRP A 78 10.19 10.36 -2.54
C TRP A 78 10.41 9.68 -1.17
N LEU A 79 9.42 8.92 -0.69
CA LEU A 79 9.45 8.28 0.63
C LEU A 79 10.41 7.09 0.72
N VAL A 80 10.44 6.29 -0.35
CA VAL A 80 11.23 5.06 -0.47
C VAL A 80 12.61 5.41 -1.01
N ARG A 81 13.63 5.06 -0.24
CA ARG A 81 15.04 5.33 -0.56
C ARG A 81 15.56 4.32 -1.57
N ASP A 82 15.27 3.03 -1.35
CA ASP A 82 15.72 1.94 -2.20
C ASP A 82 14.55 1.35 -2.98
N ARG A 83 14.38 1.84 -4.21
CA ARG A 83 13.27 1.46 -5.09
C ARG A 83 13.47 0.09 -5.71
N GLU A 84 14.72 -0.32 -5.95
CA GLU A 84 15.04 -1.62 -6.51
C GLU A 84 14.69 -2.72 -5.51
N VAL A 85 15.01 -2.52 -4.23
CA VAL A 85 14.60 -3.45 -3.17
C VAL A 85 13.08 -3.53 -3.06
N ALA A 86 12.36 -2.40 -3.08
CA ALA A 86 10.90 -2.41 -3.02
C ALA A 86 10.25 -3.11 -4.22
N LEU A 87 10.84 -2.97 -5.40
CA LEU A 87 10.40 -3.62 -6.63
C LEU A 87 10.66 -5.13 -6.58
N GLN A 88 11.85 -5.55 -6.17
CA GLN A 88 12.22 -6.95 -6.00
C GLN A 88 11.33 -7.65 -4.95
N GLN A 89 11.03 -6.98 -3.84
CA GLN A 89 10.08 -7.49 -2.83
C GLN A 89 8.70 -7.77 -3.42
N GLY A 90 8.18 -6.85 -4.24
CA GLY A 90 6.90 -7.04 -4.93
C GLY A 90 6.91 -8.27 -5.86
N ARG A 91 7.99 -8.46 -6.62
CA ARG A 91 8.17 -9.62 -7.51
C ARG A 91 8.24 -10.93 -6.75
N GLU A 92 9.04 -10.99 -5.69
CA GLU A 92 9.17 -12.21 -4.88
C GLU A 92 7.88 -12.55 -4.14
N ALA A 93 7.15 -11.55 -3.67
CA ALA A 93 5.92 -11.76 -2.94
C ALA A 93 4.80 -12.29 -3.84
N ILE A 94 4.73 -11.89 -5.12
CA ILE A 94 3.74 -12.46 -6.02
C ILE A 94 4.06 -13.92 -6.37
N GLU A 95 5.32 -14.30 -6.48
CA GLU A 95 5.70 -15.72 -6.64
C GLU A 95 5.33 -16.55 -5.42
N LYS A 96 5.53 -16.03 -4.20
CA LYS A 96 5.08 -16.67 -2.96
C LYS A 96 3.55 -16.81 -2.90
N MET A 97 2.80 -15.85 -3.45
CA MET A 97 1.34 -15.94 -3.58
C MET A 97 0.92 -17.09 -4.52
N HIS A 98 1.66 -17.32 -5.60
CA HIS A 98 1.45 -18.46 -6.49
C HIS A 98 1.75 -19.78 -5.78
N GLN A 99 2.89 -19.89 -5.10
CA GLN A 99 3.26 -21.06 -4.30
C GLN A 99 2.19 -21.38 -3.24
N MET A 100 1.72 -20.37 -2.52
CA MET A 100 0.65 -20.50 -1.53
C MET A 100 -0.66 -20.99 -2.16
N SER A 101 -0.99 -20.51 -3.36
CA SER A 101 -2.18 -20.94 -4.11
C SER A 101 -2.09 -22.41 -4.56
N ASP A 102 -0.89 -22.86 -4.92
CA ASP A 102 -0.63 -24.23 -5.35
C ASP A 102 -0.65 -25.20 -4.16
N LEU A 103 -0.07 -24.82 -3.02
CA LEU A 103 -0.20 -25.59 -1.77
C LEU A 103 -1.67 -25.77 -1.39
N ALA A 104 -2.45 -24.69 -1.43
CA ALA A 104 -3.87 -24.78 -1.10
C ALA A 104 -4.64 -25.71 -2.06
N LYS A 105 -4.30 -25.68 -3.35
CA LYS A 105 -4.88 -26.58 -4.34
C LYS A 105 -4.49 -28.04 -4.09
N ARG A 106 -3.21 -28.31 -3.80
CA ARG A 106 -2.66 -29.67 -3.66
C ARG A 106 -3.19 -30.37 -2.42
N TYR A 107 -3.30 -29.66 -1.30
CA TYR A 107 -3.66 -30.24 0.00
C TYR A 107 -5.11 -29.96 0.41
N GLY A 108 -5.92 -29.39 -0.48
CA GLY A 108 -7.34 -29.15 -0.20
C GLY A 108 -7.59 -28.12 0.90
N ILE A 109 -6.68 -27.14 1.07
CA ILE A 109 -6.95 -25.96 1.90
C ILE A 109 -8.01 -25.12 1.19
N THR A 110 -8.94 -24.54 1.95
CA THR A 110 -10.01 -23.72 1.36
C THR A 110 -9.44 -22.61 0.49
N ARG A 111 -9.92 -22.55 -0.75
CA ARG A 111 -9.54 -21.52 -1.74
C ARG A 111 -10.56 -20.37 -1.77
N HIS A 112 -11.54 -20.40 -0.88
CA HIS A 112 -12.49 -19.32 -0.69
C HIS A 112 -11.72 -18.08 -0.21
N GLY A 113 -11.95 -16.92 -0.82
CA GLY A 113 -11.14 -15.73 -0.57
C GLY A 113 -9.76 -15.73 -1.25
N LEU A 114 -9.05 -16.86 -1.30
CA LEU A 114 -7.69 -16.95 -1.87
C LEU A 114 -7.60 -16.52 -3.34
N LYS A 115 -8.60 -16.91 -4.16
CA LYS A 115 -8.70 -16.47 -5.56
C LYS A 115 -8.84 -14.96 -5.70
N HIS A 116 -9.55 -14.33 -4.76
CA HIS A 116 -9.73 -12.90 -4.73
C HIS A 116 -8.46 -12.19 -4.25
N GLN A 117 -7.82 -12.73 -3.20
CA GLN A 117 -6.55 -12.26 -2.70
C GLN A 117 -5.47 -12.30 -3.79
N ALA A 118 -5.32 -13.42 -4.49
CA ALA A 118 -4.36 -13.56 -5.60
C ALA A 118 -4.56 -12.47 -6.66
N ALA A 119 -5.78 -12.31 -7.18
CA ALA A 119 -6.06 -11.29 -8.20
C ALA A 119 -5.87 -9.85 -7.70
N THR A 120 -6.12 -9.60 -6.41
CA THR A 120 -5.86 -8.30 -5.78
C THR A 120 -4.36 -8.04 -5.70
N PHE A 121 -3.60 -9.06 -5.30
CA PHE A 121 -2.16 -9.01 -5.10
C PHE A 121 -1.39 -8.95 -6.43
N GLU A 122 -1.90 -9.55 -7.50
CA GLU A 122 -1.40 -9.35 -8.88
C GLU A 122 -1.46 -7.87 -9.29
N ILE A 123 -2.58 -7.19 -9.01
CA ILE A 123 -2.71 -5.75 -9.29
C ILE A 123 -1.71 -4.96 -8.45
N ILE A 124 -1.56 -5.29 -7.17
CA ILE A 124 -0.65 -4.59 -6.26
C ILE A 124 0.81 -4.78 -6.68
N ALA A 125 1.23 -5.99 -7.03
CA ALA A 125 2.57 -6.27 -7.52
C ALA A 125 2.88 -5.49 -8.81
N ALA A 126 1.96 -5.49 -9.78
CA ALA A 126 2.08 -4.67 -10.99
C ALA A 126 2.07 -3.16 -10.68
N SER A 127 1.40 -2.74 -9.61
CA SER A 127 1.45 -1.34 -9.16
C SER A 127 2.83 -0.98 -8.61
N CYS A 128 3.50 -1.90 -7.90
CA CYS A 128 4.88 -1.71 -7.44
C CYS A 128 5.85 -1.50 -8.62
N GLU A 129 5.75 -2.29 -9.68
CA GLU A 129 6.50 -2.07 -10.93
C GLU A 129 6.26 -0.67 -11.50
N TYR A 130 5.00 -0.24 -11.54
CA TYR A 130 4.67 1.10 -12.00
C TYR A 130 5.22 2.19 -11.09
N PHE A 131 5.17 2.04 -9.76
CA PHE A 131 5.59 3.07 -8.81
C PHE A 131 7.11 3.20 -8.71
N PHE A 132 7.81 2.07 -8.66
CA PHE A 132 9.25 2.03 -8.37
C PHE A 132 10.10 1.88 -9.63
N GLY A 133 9.55 1.31 -10.70
CA GLY A 133 10.19 1.19 -12.01
C GLY A 133 10.01 2.42 -12.91
N PRO A 134 10.49 2.34 -14.17
CA PRO A 134 10.45 3.44 -15.14
C PRO A 134 9.01 3.87 -15.47
N GLY A 135 8.04 2.95 -15.38
CA GLY A 135 6.63 3.25 -15.63
C GLY A 135 6.29 3.33 -17.12
N ASP A 136 6.85 2.41 -17.89
CA ASP A 136 6.70 2.32 -19.34
C ASP A 136 5.26 2.00 -19.77
N ASP A 137 4.97 2.12 -21.06
CA ASP A 137 3.62 1.88 -21.56
C ASP A 137 3.19 0.41 -21.45
N GLU A 138 4.15 -0.51 -21.36
CA GLU A 138 3.90 -1.93 -21.13
C GLU A 138 3.25 -2.17 -19.75
N ILE A 139 3.82 -1.63 -18.67
CA ILE A 139 3.25 -1.81 -17.32
C ILE A 139 1.89 -1.12 -17.20
N LYS A 140 1.70 0.02 -17.87
CA LYS A 140 0.38 0.69 -17.93
C LYS A 140 -0.66 -0.20 -18.61
N LYS A 141 -0.31 -0.82 -19.73
CA LYS A 141 -1.18 -1.76 -20.46
C LYS A 141 -1.50 -2.98 -19.59
N GLN A 142 -0.50 -3.56 -18.93
CA GLN A 142 -0.67 -4.68 -18.01
C GLN A 142 -1.64 -4.34 -16.88
N LEU A 143 -1.50 -3.17 -16.24
CA LEU A 143 -2.39 -2.71 -15.17
C LEU A 143 -3.84 -2.52 -15.64
N LEU A 144 -4.05 -1.99 -16.85
CA LEU A 144 -5.39 -1.84 -17.44
C LEU A 144 -6.04 -3.20 -17.72
N ASP A 145 -5.26 -4.16 -18.22
CA ASP A 145 -5.73 -5.52 -18.46
C ASP A 145 -6.09 -6.25 -17.14
N LEU A 146 -5.20 -6.18 -16.14
CA LEU A 146 -5.45 -6.74 -14.80
C LEU A 146 -6.72 -6.16 -14.19
N LYS A 147 -6.89 -4.83 -14.25
CA LYS A 147 -8.13 -4.16 -13.81
C LYS A 147 -9.37 -4.69 -14.53
N SER A 148 -9.30 -4.86 -15.86
CA SER A 148 -10.41 -5.38 -16.66
C SER A 148 -10.78 -6.80 -16.26
N ARG A 149 -9.79 -7.70 -16.14
CA ARG A 149 -9.98 -9.09 -15.70
C ARG A 149 -10.53 -9.17 -14.27
N TYR A 150 -9.99 -8.36 -13.37
CA TYR A 150 -10.44 -8.28 -11.98
C TYR A 150 -11.93 -7.86 -11.90
N LYS A 151 -12.32 -6.78 -12.59
CA LYS A 151 -13.70 -6.28 -12.58
C LYS A 151 -14.70 -7.27 -13.17
N LYS A 152 -14.32 -8.03 -14.21
CA LYS A 152 -15.15 -9.10 -14.78
C LYS A 152 -15.40 -10.21 -13.77
N ARG A 153 -14.37 -10.57 -13.00
CA ARG A 153 -14.41 -11.68 -12.04
C ARG A 153 -15.02 -11.31 -10.69
N PHE A 154 -14.86 -10.06 -10.25
CA PHE A 154 -15.21 -9.59 -8.91
C PHE A 154 -16.04 -8.29 -8.96
N LYS A 155 -17.37 -8.40 -8.85
CA LYS A 155 -18.30 -7.27 -9.03
C LYS A 155 -18.50 -6.38 -7.78
N ARG A 156 -18.24 -6.88 -6.56
CA ARG A 156 -18.54 -6.19 -5.28
C ARG A 156 -17.30 -5.96 -4.38
N ASN A 157 -16.11 -5.91 -4.96
CA ASN A 157 -14.84 -5.82 -4.22
C ASN A 157 -14.12 -4.49 -4.50
N TYR A 158 -12.80 -4.42 -4.23
CA TYR A 158 -12.01 -3.21 -4.37
C TYR A 158 -12.23 -2.47 -5.70
N SER A 159 -12.44 -1.16 -5.61
CA SER A 159 -12.44 -0.27 -6.77
C SER A 159 -11.02 0.04 -7.20
N VAL A 160 -10.62 -0.42 -8.39
CA VAL A 160 -9.27 -0.16 -8.93
C VAL A 160 -9.28 1.15 -9.72
N MET A 161 -8.72 2.20 -9.12
CA MET A 161 -8.62 3.53 -9.71
C MET A 161 -7.25 3.70 -10.37
N ILE A 162 -7.24 3.94 -11.67
CA ILE A 162 -6.01 4.11 -12.45
C ILE A 162 -6.02 5.48 -13.10
N ASN A 163 -4.97 6.27 -12.86
CA ASN A 163 -4.76 7.55 -13.53
C ASN A 163 -3.27 7.79 -13.80
N PHE A 164 -2.84 7.55 -15.04
CA PHE A 164 -1.47 7.78 -15.47
C PHE A 164 -1.16 9.24 -15.80
N GLU A 165 -2.18 10.10 -15.93
CA GLU A 165 -2.00 11.51 -16.26
C GLU A 165 -1.34 12.24 -15.09
N GLY A 166 -0.14 12.75 -15.32
CA GLY A 166 0.51 13.65 -14.39
C GLY A 166 0.02 15.07 -14.63
N LYS A 167 -0.76 15.64 -13.71
CA LYS A 167 -0.78 17.10 -13.61
C LYS A 167 0.66 17.57 -13.37
N HIS A 168 1.12 18.57 -14.12
CA HIS A 168 2.40 19.22 -13.88
C HIS A 168 2.35 19.91 -12.51
N VAL A 169 2.70 19.16 -11.47
CA VAL A 169 2.97 19.74 -10.16
C VAL A 169 4.31 20.43 -10.30
N HIS A 170 4.36 21.75 -10.06
CA HIS A 170 5.59 22.53 -10.13
C HIS A 170 6.71 21.80 -9.38
N ARG A 171 7.92 21.81 -9.98
CA ARG A 171 9.17 21.26 -9.43
C ARG A 171 9.64 22.04 -8.20
N LEU A 172 8.76 22.29 -7.22
CA LEU A 172 9.19 22.63 -5.88
C LEU A 172 10.18 21.54 -5.46
N PRO A 173 11.30 21.89 -4.82
CA PRO A 173 12.24 20.90 -4.30
C PRO A 173 11.49 20.09 -3.23
N MET A 174 10.83 19.01 -3.64
CA MET A 174 10.00 18.17 -2.76
C MET A 174 10.82 17.71 -1.57
N ARG A 175 12.13 17.51 -1.76
CA ARG A 175 13.08 17.23 -0.68
C ARG A 175 13.06 18.27 0.47
N PHE A 176 12.96 19.57 0.17
CA PHE A 176 12.91 20.62 1.20
C PHE A 176 11.53 20.71 1.87
N ALA A 177 10.45 20.73 1.09
CA ALA A 177 9.09 20.78 1.64
C ALA A 177 8.77 19.54 2.49
N SER A 178 9.30 18.38 2.11
CA SER A 178 9.08 17.12 2.82
C SER A 178 10.03 16.90 3.99
N ALA A 179 11.29 17.35 3.96
CA ALA A 179 12.15 17.35 5.15
C ALA A 179 11.59 18.26 6.25
N LEU A 180 10.82 19.29 5.87
CA LEU A 180 10.06 20.11 6.80
C LEU A 180 8.84 19.35 7.37
N MET A 181 8.13 18.58 6.55
CA MET A 181 6.83 17.99 6.91
C MET A 181 6.84 16.54 7.42
N VAL A 182 7.76 15.70 6.96
CA VAL A 182 7.84 14.26 7.29
C VAL A 182 9.08 13.95 8.12
N ARG A 183 8.91 13.18 9.19
CA ARG A 183 9.89 13.02 10.26
C ARG A 183 9.93 11.63 10.83
N GLU A 184 11.07 11.25 11.39
CA GLU A 184 11.23 9.97 12.11
C GLU A 184 10.91 10.08 13.62
N LYS A 185 10.59 11.29 14.12
CA LYS A 185 10.24 11.54 15.53
C LYS A 185 8.87 12.20 15.67
N ARG A 186 8.09 11.77 16.68
CA ARG A 186 6.73 12.23 16.99
C ARG A 186 6.63 13.68 17.52
N ARG A 187 7.70 14.23 18.11
CA ARG A 187 7.70 15.55 18.79
C ARG A 187 7.97 16.71 17.81
N TYR A 188 7.34 17.86 18.06
CA TYR A 188 7.62 19.11 17.34
C TYR A 188 9.06 19.59 17.58
N ARG A 189 9.72 20.12 16.54
CA ARG A 189 10.91 20.98 16.71
C ARG A 189 10.43 22.36 17.17
N MET A 190 11.20 23.10 17.97
CA MET A 190 10.81 24.48 18.38
C MET A 190 10.56 25.39 17.18
N VAL A 191 11.35 25.23 16.11
CA VAL A 191 11.18 25.94 14.82
C VAL A 191 9.79 25.70 14.21
N ASP A 192 9.20 24.54 14.45
CA ASP A 192 7.95 24.09 13.85
C ASP A 192 6.69 24.68 14.51
N GLN A 193 6.79 24.97 15.81
CA GLN A 193 5.74 25.69 16.55
C GLN A 193 5.55 27.11 16.01
N VAL A 194 6.62 27.73 15.49
CA VAL A 194 6.59 29.11 15.03
C VAL A 194 6.34 29.19 13.53
N LEU A 195 7.07 28.41 12.72
CA LEU A 195 7.02 28.51 11.26
C LEU A 195 5.82 27.74 10.68
N THR A 196 5.64 26.49 11.09
CA THR A 196 4.71 25.55 10.43
C THR A 196 3.27 25.78 10.86
N ILE A 197 3.02 26.27 12.07
CA ILE A 197 1.67 26.65 12.53
C ILE A 197 1.22 27.97 11.88
N ARG A 198 2.09 28.98 11.83
CA ARG A 198 1.74 30.30 11.26
C ARG A 198 1.61 30.26 9.74
N ILE A 199 2.56 29.64 9.03
CA ILE A 199 2.52 29.52 7.57
C ILE A 199 1.32 28.65 7.15
N LEU A 200 1.07 27.54 7.84
CA LEU A 200 -0.06 26.68 7.46
C LEU A 200 -1.41 27.29 7.85
N GLY A 201 -1.49 28.06 8.95
CA GLY A 201 -2.67 28.87 9.28
C GLY A 201 -2.95 29.97 8.25
N MET A 202 -1.90 30.55 7.65
CA MET A 202 -2.01 31.55 6.58
C MET A 202 -2.38 30.91 5.23
N LEU A 203 -1.89 29.71 4.95
CA LEU A 203 -2.23 28.92 3.76
C LEU A 203 -3.60 28.22 3.88
N TYR A 204 -4.11 28.00 5.09
CA TYR A 204 -5.40 27.36 5.36
C TYR A 204 -6.57 27.97 4.57
N PRO A 205 -6.81 29.30 4.55
CA PRO A 205 -7.88 29.89 3.73
C PRO A 205 -7.68 29.69 2.22
N VAL A 206 -6.44 29.66 1.75
CA VAL A 206 -6.09 29.44 0.34
C VAL A 206 -6.32 27.97 -0.06
N VAL A 207 -5.85 27.03 0.76
CA VAL A 207 -6.11 25.59 0.59
C VAL A 207 -7.60 25.29 0.69
N ARG A 208 -8.33 25.94 1.61
CA ARG A 208 -9.79 25.79 1.75
C ARG A 208 -10.54 26.23 0.49
N ARG A 209 -10.13 27.33 -0.16
CA ARG A 209 -10.70 27.79 -1.44
C ARG A 209 -10.33 26.87 -2.60
N LEU A 210 -9.09 26.39 -2.66
CA LEU A 210 -8.59 25.52 -3.73
C LEU A 210 -8.91 24.03 -3.52
N ARG A 211 -9.53 23.68 -2.39
CA ARG A 211 -9.93 22.32 -1.97
C ARG A 211 -10.76 21.59 -3.02
N HIS A 212 -11.57 22.32 -3.80
CA HIS A 212 -12.41 21.75 -4.85
C HIS A 212 -11.64 21.44 -6.15
N ARG A 213 -10.43 21.99 -6.33
CA ARG A 213 -9.62 21.81 -7.56
C ARG A 213 -8.36 20.95 -7.38
N ILE A 214 -7.78 20.88 -6.17
CA ILE A 214 -6.43 20.33 -5.97
C ILE A 214 -6.39 18.95 -5.28
N GLY A 215 -7.36 18.63 -4.42
CA GLY A 215 -7.39 17.33 -3.74
C GLY A 215 -8.20 16.27 -4.50
N PRO A 216 -7.74 15.01 -4.62
CA PRO A 216 -8.59 13.93 -5.11
C PRO A 216 -9.84 13.82 -4.21
N LYS A 217 -11.04 13.71 -4.81
CA LYS A 217 -12.33 13.69 -4.08
C LYS A 217 -12.33 12.70 -2.89
N PHE A 218 -11.57 11.62 -3.02
CA PHE A 218 -11.38 10.56 -2.04
C PHE A 218 -10.72 10.96 -0.71
N ALA A 219 -9.81 11.94 -0.71
CA ALA A 219 -9.11 12.32 0.52
C ALA A 219 -10.03 13.00 1.57
N ARG A 220 -11.30 13.20 1.21
CA ARG A 220 -12.40 13.67 2.06
C ARG A 220 -13.22 12.54 2.69
N GLU A 221 -13.15 11.31 2.16
CA GLU A 221 -13.95 10.15 2.58
C GLU A 221 -13.19 9.19 3.51
N GLN A 222 -11.91 9.46 3.80
CA GLN A 222 -11.14 8.67 4.75
C GLN A 222 -11.47 9.04 6.20
N ALA A 223 -11.49 8.05 7.09
CA ALA A 223 -11.71 8.22 8.54
C ALA A 223 -10.70 9.19 9.21
N MET A 224 -9.57 9.45 8.55
CA MET A 224 -8.72 10.62 8.77
C MET A 224 -8.72 11.48 7.50
N GLY A 225 -9.62 12.44 7.40
CA GLY A 225 -9.57 13.42 6.32
C GLY A 225 -8.24 14.19 6.33
N LEU A 226 -7.84 14.75 5.18
CA LEU A 226 -6.73 15.73 5.09
C LEU A 226 -6.85 16.88 6.12
N GLU A 227 -8.05 17.07 6.69
CA GLU A 227 -8.34 18.00 7.78
C GLU A 227 -7.52 17.72 9.04
N VAL A 228 -7.23 16.46 9.39
CA VAL A 228 -6.38 16.11 10.55
C VAL A 228 -4.90 16.42 10.27
N LEU A 229 -4.49 16.39 9.00
CA LEU A 229 -3.14 16.77 8.59
C LEU A 229 -2.95 18.30 8.58
N LEU A 230 -4.02 19.07 8.39
CA LEU A 230 -3.96 20.54 8.27
C LEU A 230 -4.35 21.29 9.56
N LYS A 231 -5.04 20.64 10.51
CA LYS A 231 -5.36 21.20 11.84
C LYS A 231 -4.13 21.31 12.74
#